data_AF-A0A4R8RSF5-F1
#
_entry.id   AF-A0A4R8RSF5-F1
#
_cell.length_a   1.000
_cell.length_b   1.000
_cell.length_c   1.000
_cell.angle_alpha   90.00
_cell.angle_beta   90.00
_cell.angle_gamma   90.00
#
_symmetry.space_group_name_H-M   'P 1'
#
loop_
_entity.id
_entity.type
_entity.pdbx_description
1 polymer ?
#
loop_
_entity_poly.entity_id
_entity_poly.type
_entity_poly.pdbx_seq_one_letter_code
_entity_poly.pdbx_strand_id
1 'polypeptide(L)'
;MADSSKGLQALRESKPPATDTFTYLTIIGEVLSPEILPELNEILQDAQLTQDIGWDLVEMLVPVQGSEQCLETIAQLGNPREVILKVLEVLEKTVDGATDEEDDAETTATFVHLVGMLSILHKRLNVARPSRFVHTTLQSVYRTYHPRNPEMTAAVIALIRSLSGDKRPPLPTRQSSNKLDTPFKDSSPTKHAPDPEAGKSQQIAPTEPAITKRLLQSFITCIIEAYVNCTSMEWASRLLEFYNPERVVIRKSMLRAFKEDGDFLARDALIGQLVALAGDLGLTRVHALSVNEIFNSSIINSPLSIDTDALSPEAIKLSTGGVWCLLAYWLFSAEVFDADYEQVQMTMFPDHVKLLQGFLGEEPQTRIVGNPGTTEALIVIGLWLENYKRLGHVDGTSDFMPYHHLLTLVSVFHPSLSVRNVATTLAGLVLHDDPDDNDRLKILEDLLENCIFSALQASAVTWLREEIIIARKQKLSNRFATTDAIETLQYALFPNLAFLKEQDATALWEYWIQNFPFHLQLANFAYFLFAGTEFQHLVPASMAGAVEQRYVEPLLHAAKTLQTALNKKEVDDQGQGGEVATQLEILIMRLKSLPLQ
;
A
#
# COMPACT_ATOMS: atom_id res chain seq x y z
N MET A 1 34.29 7.05 -36.98
CA MET A 1 35.54 6.29 -37.22
C MET A 1 36.80 7.16 -37.12
N ALA A 2 36.93 8.29 -37.85
CA ALA A 2 38.13 9.14 -37.76
C ALA A 2 38.27 9.91 -36.42
N ASP A 3 37.15 10.14 -35.71
CA ASP A 3 37.12 10.86 -34.42
C ASP A 3 37.50 9.96 -33.23
N SER A 4 36.95 8.74 -33.19
CA SER A 4 37.21 7.77 -32.11
C SER A 4 38.69 7.37 -32.01
N SER A 5 39.39 7.26 -33.15
CA SER A 5 40.84 6.98 -33.16
C SER A 5 41.67 8.13 -32.56
N LYS A 6 41.21 9.38 -32.71
CA LYS A 6 41.87 10.54 -32.10
C LYS A 6 41.59 10.63 -30.61
N GLY A 7 40.35 10.32 -30.19
CA GLY A 7 39.98 10.24 -28.77
C GLY A 7 40.78 9.17 -28.01
N LEU A 8 40.95 7.98 -28.60
CA LEU A 8 41.78 6.91 -28.02
C LEU A 8 43.26 7.31 -27.90
N GLN A 9 43.79 8.01 -28.90
CA GLN A 9 45.16 8.52 -28.86
C GLN A 9 45.33 9.58 -27.77
N ALA A 10 44.38 10.51 -27.66
CA ALA A 10 44.40 11.55 -26.63
C ALA A 10 44.37 10.96 -25.21
N LEU A 11 43.53 9.95 -24.95
CA LEU A 11 43.46 9.29 -23.63
C LEU A 11 44.77 8.63 -23.21
N ARG A 12 45.48 8.01 -24.16
CA ARG A 12 46.76 7.34 -23.89
C ARG A 12 47.89 8.34 -23.70
N GLU A 13 47.98 9.35 -24.56
CA GLU A 13 49.06 10.34 -24.55
C GLU A 13 48.97 11.30 -23.37
N SER A 14 47.75 11.57 -22.89
CA SER A 14 47.51 12.46 -21.76
C SER A 14 47.43 11.75 -20.41
N LYS A 15 47.60 10.41 -20.33
CA LYS A 15 47.57 9.69 -19.05
C LYS A 15 48.63 10.25 -18.08
N PRO A 16 48.30 10.57 -16.82
CA PRO A 16 49.28 10.98 -15.82
C PRO A 16 50.47 10.01 -15.75
N PRO A 17 51.72 10.51 -15.66
CA PRO A 17 52.11 11.88 -15.33
C PRO A 17 52.24 12.85 -16.53
N ALA A 18 51.77 12.49 -17.73
CA ALA A 18 51.91 13.35 -18.91
C ALA A 18 51.12 14.67 -18.79
N THR A 19 49.95 14.63 -18.16
CA THR A 19 49.19 15.81 -17.70
C THR A 19 48.86 15.68 -16.22
N ASP A 20 48.40 16.78 -15.61
CA ASP A 20 47.78 16.72 -14.28
C ASP A 20 46.38 16.07 -14.34
N THR A 21 45.91 15.66 -13.18
CA THR A 21 44.64 14.95 -12.95
C THR A 21 43.42 15.73 -13.46
N PHE A 22 43.39 17.05 -13.27
CA PHE A 22 42.26 17.90 -13.69
C PHE A 22 42.21 18.05 -15.21
N THR A 23 43.37 18.29 -15.83
CA THR A 23 43.49 18.32 -17.29
C THR A 23 43.09 16.96 -17.88
N TYR A 24 43.47 15.85 -17.23
CA TYR A 24 43.12 14.51 -17.69
C TYR A 24 41.60 14.25 -17.63
N LEU A 25 40.93 14.63 -16.55
CA LEU A 25 39.47 14.54 -16.41
C LEU A 25 38.74 15.36 -17.49
N THR A 26 39.24 16.56 -17.81
CA THR A 26 38.69 17.41 -18.87
C THR A 26 38.78 16.70 -20.23
N ILE A 27 39.95 16.12 -20.55
CA ILE A 27 40.17 15.37 -21.79
C ILE A 27 39.25 14.15 -21.85
N ILE A 28 39.10 13.41 -20.74
CA ILE A 28 38.16 12.28 -20.68
C ILE A 28 36.74 12.77 -21.00
N GLY A 29 36.27 13.85 -20.38
CA GLY A 29 34.94 14.41 -20.61
C GLY A 29 34.69 14.83 -22.07
N GLU A 30 35.70 15.37 -22.76
CA GLU A 30 35.58 15.78 -24.17
C GLU A 30 35.49 14.59 -25.14
N VAL A 31 36.12 13.47 -24.82
CA VAL A 31 36.19 12.29 -25.72
C VAL A 31 35.20 11.20 -25.35
N LEU A 32 34.56 11.27 -24.18
CA LEU A 32 33.75 10.20 -23.62
C LEU A 32 32.63 9.74 -24.57
N SER A 33 32.67 8.47 -24.93
CA SER A 33 31.75 7.84 -25.88
C SER A 33 31.77 6.31 -25.71
N PRO A 34 30.72 5.59 -26.13
CA PRO A 34 30.66 4.13 -26.00
C PRO A 34 31.86 3.39 -26.60
N GLU A 35 32.42 3.89 -27.72
CA GLU A 35 33.58 3.29 -28.38
C GLU A 35 34.88 3.38 -27.56
N ILE A 36 34.95 4.33 -26.63
CA ILE A 36 36.13 4.62 -25.83
C ILE A 36 36.12 3.91 -24.47
N LEU A 37 34.93 3.52 -23.99
CA LEU A 37 34.76 2.85 -22.69
C LEU A 37 35.68 1.63 -22.47
N PRO A 38 35.92 0.74 -23.44
CA PRO A 38 36.83 -0.40 -23.24
C PRO A 38 38.25 0.04 -22.88
N GLU A 39 38.77 1.06 -23.57
CA GLU A 39 40.11 1.61 -23.32
C GLU A 39 40.15 2.35 -21.98
N LEU A 40 39.13 3.14 -21.70
CA LEU A 40 39.01 3.81 -20.40
C LEU A 40 38.98 2.79 -19.26
N ASN A 41 38.26 1.68 -19.43
CA ASN A 41 38.22 0.62 -18.43
C ASN A 41 39.57 -0.07 -18.23
N GLU A 42 40.38 -0.25 -19.27
CA GLU A 42 41.76 -0.73 -19.15
C GLU A 42 42.64 0.25 -18.35
N ILE A 43 42.49 1.55 -18.61
CA ILE A 43 43.20 2.60 -17.87
C ILE A 43 42.78 2.60 -16.40
N LEU A 44 41.48 2.45 -16.12
CA LEU A 44 40.92 2.43 -14.78
C LEU A 44 41.36 1.20 -13.95
N GLN A 45 41.96 0.17 -14.55
CA GLN A 45 42.58 -0.93 -13.80
C GLN A 45 43.81 -0.47 -12.97
N ASP A 46 44.35 0.72 -13.25
CA ASP A 46 45.39 1.36 -12.47
C ASP A 46 44.82 1.91 -11.16
N ALA A 47 44.96 1.15 -10.07
CA ALA A 47 44.36 1.47 -8.78
C ALA A 47 44.79 2.85 -8.23
N GLN A 48 46.04 3.28 -8.48
CA GLN A 48 46.52 4.56 -7.97
C GLN A 48 45.83 5.71 -8.71
N LEU A 49 45.77 5.64 -10.05
CA LEU A 49 45.09 6.64 -10.84
C LEU A 49 43.59 6.68 -10.51
N THR A 50 42.94 5.52 -10.44
CA THR A 50 41.49 5.42 -10.18
C THR A 50 41.12 5.89 -8.78
N GLN A 51 42.01 5.80 -7.79
CA GLN A 51 41.80 6.41 -6.48
C GLN A 51 41.69 7.94 -6.59
N ASP A 52 42.49 8.58 -7.44
CA ASP A 52 42.55 10.03 -7.58
C ASP A 52 41.42 10.59 -8.47
N ILE A 53 41.04 9.90 -9.56
CA ILE A 53 40.06 10.40 -10.54
C ILE A 53 38.70 9.72 -10.51
N GLY A 54 38.58 8.58 -9.85
CA GLY A 54 37.44 7.68 -10.03
C GLY A 54 36.11 8.28 -9.60
N TRP A 55 36.10 9.10 -8.54
CA TRP A 55 34.87 9.73 -8.05
C TRP A 55 34.35 10.78 -9.03
N ASP A 56 35.19 11.68 -9.57
CA ASP A 56 34.77 12.67 -10.58
C ASP A 56 34.18 12.03 -11.84
N LEU A 57 34.65 10.84 -12.21
CA LEU A 57 34.18 10.11 -13.39
C LEU A 57 32.77 9.52 -13.24
N VAL A 58 32.26 9.33 -12.02
CA VAL A 58 30.94 8.71 -11.80
C VAL A 58 29.84 9.51 -12.50
N GLU A 59 29.81 10.83 -12.29
CA GLU A 59 28.80 11.73 -12.88
C GLU A 59 28.90 11.78 -14.41
N MET A 60 30.12 11.69 -14.94
CA MET A 60 30.36 11.69 -16.39
C MET A 60 29.96 10.37 -17.06
N LEU A 61 30.13 9.24 -16.37
CA LEU A 61 29.91 7.90 -16.94
C LEU A 61 28.46 7.45 -16.90
N VAL A 62 27.68 7.88 -15.90
CA VAL A 62 26.26 7.53 -15.75
C VAL A 62 25.43 7.75 -17.03
N PRO A 63 25.49 8.91 -17.72
CA PRO A 63 24.70 9.14 -18.94
C PRO A 63 25.23 8.40 -20.18
N VAL A 64 26.35 7.67 -20.08
CA VAL A 64 27.00 7.02 -21.23
C VAL A 64 26.60 5.56 -21.30
N GLN A 65 25.93 5.19 -22.39
CA GLN A 65 25.52 3.80 -22.63
C GLN A 65 26.71 2.84 -22.65
N GLY A 66 26.62 1.74 -21.90
CA GLY A 66 27.67 0.71 -21.83
C GLY A 66 28.75 0.97 -20.77
N SER A 67 28.59 2.00 -19.93
CA SER A 67 29.59 2.40 -18.92
C SER A 67 29.62 1.50 -17.68
N GLU A 68 28.78 0.46 -17.61
CA GLU A 68 28.57 -0.36 -16.42
C GLU A 68 29.89 -0.99 -15.94
N GLN A 69 30.74 -1.43 -16.87
CA GLN A 69 32.03 -2.02 -16.55
C GLN A 69 33.01 -0.99 -15.96
N CYS A 70 33.00 0.24 -16.47
CA CYS A 70 33.82 1.33 -15.92
C CYS A 70 33.36 1.69 -14.50
N LEU A 71 32.04 1.79 -14.29
CA LEU A 71 31.44 2.06 -12.98
C LEU A 71 31.77 0.94 -11.97
N GLU A 72 31.73 -0.33 -12.40
CA GLU A 72 32.16 -1.46 -11.57
C GLU A 72 33.64 -1.34 -11.17
N THR A 73 34.51 -1.04 -12.13
CA THR A 73 35.95 -0.86 -11.88
C THR A 73 36.20 0.30 -10.91
N ILE A 74 35.51 1.43 -11.06
CA ILE A 74 35.58 2.56 -10.12
C ILE A 74 35.12 2.12 -8.73
N ALA A 75 34.02 1.38 -8.62
CA ALA A 75 33.56 0.86 -7.33
C ALA A 75 34.57 -0.10 -6.67
N GLN A 76 35.32 -0.86 -7.47
CA GLN A 76 36.34 -1.81 -6.99
C GLN A 76 37.67 -1.14 -6.61
N LEU A 77 38.08 -0.08 -7.32
CA LEU A 77 39.43 0.48 -7.23
C LEU A 77 39.50 1.92 -6.70
N GLY A 78 38.48 2.74 -6.91
CA GLY A 78 38.45 4.16 -6.50
C GLY A 78 38.44 4.37 -4.99
N ASN A 79 38.63 5.60 -4.52
CA ASN A 79 38.54 5.93 -3.09
C ASN A 79 37.10 5.70 -2.60
N PRO A 80 36.83 4.70 -1.73
CA PRO A 80 35.46 4.34 -1.38
C PRO A 80 34.70 5.46 -0.67
N ARG A 81 35.39 6.35 0.06
CA ARG A 81 34.75 7.45 0.80
C ARG A 81 34.21 8.52 -0.14
N GLU A 82 35.04 8.98 -1.07
CA GLU A 82 34.68 10.00 -2.06
C GLU A 82 33.67 9.46 -3.08
N VAL A 83 33.87 8.22 -3.55
CA VAL A 83 32.96 7.59 -4.50
C VAL A 83 31.58 7.39 -3.88
N ILE A 84 31.46 6.97 -2.60
CA ILE A 84 30.13 6.90 -1.95
C ILE A 84 29.46 8.27 -1.98
N LEU A 85 30.14 9.32 -1.51
CA LEU A 85 29.55 10.67 -1.47
C LEU A 85 29.11 11.15 -2.84
N LYS A 86 29.93 10.93 -3.88
CA LYS A 86 29.57 11.29 -5.24
C LYS A 86 28.41 10.46 -5.78
N VAL A 87 28.35 9.16 -5.50
CA VAL A 87 27.21 8.31 -5.88
C VAL A 87 25.91 8.83 -5.26
N LEU A 88 25.94 9.22 -3.97
CA LEU A 88 24.75 9.80 -3.32
C LEU A 88 24.36 11.16 -3.94
N GLU A 89 25.35 12.01 -4.25
CA GLU A 89 25.10 13.29 -4.95
C GLU A 89 24.44 13.08 -6.32
N VAL A 90 24.94 12.12 -7.11
CA VAL A 90 24.38 11.84 -8.44
C VAL A 90 22.99 11.22 -8.33
N LEU A 91 22.75 10.32 -7.37
CA LEU A 91 21.41 9.78 -7.09
C LEU A 91 20.40 10.91 -6.79
N GLU A 92 20.76 11.86 -5.95
CA GLU A 92 19.85 12.96 -5.60
C GLU A 92 19.60 13.90 -6.78
N LYS A 93 20.62 14.22 -7.58
CA LYS A 93 20.47 15.03 -8.81
C LYS A 93 19.53 14.40 -9.84
N THR A 94 19.51 13.07 -9.95
CA THR A 94 18.65 12.38 -10.92
C THR A 94 17.17 12.56 -10.63
N VAL A 95 16.80 12.72 -9.35
CA VAL A 95 15.41 12.92 -8.94
C VAL A 95 14.98 14.38 -9.01
N ASP A 96 15.86 15.33 -8.66
CA ASP A 96 15.57 16.77 -8.78
C ASP A 96 15.33 17.23 -10.23
N GLY A 97 15.83 16.47 -11.21
CA GLY A 97 15.64 16.71 -12.64
C GLY A 97 14.48 15.95 -13.30
N ALA A 98 13.86 14.99 -12.60
CA ALA A 98 12.78 14.17 -13.14
C ALA A 98 11.43 14.92 -13.08
N THR A 99 10.69 14.93 -14.19
CA THR A 99 9.28 15.37 -14.21
C THR A 99 8.38 14.25 -13.68
N ASP A 100 7.24 14.57 -13.04
CA ASP A 100 6.29 13.64 -12.40
C ASP A 100 5.66 12.53 -13.31
N GLU A 101 6.20 12.30 -14.50
CA GLU A 101 5.81 11.24 -15.43
C GLU A 101 6.72 10.02 -15.23
N GLU A 102 6.12 8.84 -15.35
CA GLU A 102 6.70 7.48 -15.18
C GLU A 102 8.24 7.37 -15.26
N ASP A 103 8.84 6.65 -14.30
CA ASP A 103 10.29 6.37 -14.28
C ASP A 103 10.77 5.91 -15.66
N ASP A 104 11.48 6.79 -16.37
CA ASP A 104 12.06 6.40 -17.63
C ASP A 104 13.14 5.31 -17.42
N ALA A 105 13.44 4.59 -18.50
CA ALA A 105 14.39 3.48 -18.43
C ALA A 105 15.81 3.95 -18.03
N GLU A 106 16.14 5.22 -18.25
CA GLU A 106 17.46 5.81 -18.00
C GLU A 106 17.66 6.11 -16.51
N THR A 107 16.68 6.76 -15.87
CA THR A 107 16.61 6.99 -14.42
C THR A 107 16.63 5.65 -13.68
N THR A 108 15.86 4.67 -14.16
CA THR A 108 15.85 3.31 -13.60
C THR A 108 17.22 2.66 -13.66
N ALA A 109 17.84 2.65 -14.85
CA ALA A 109 19.17 2.09 -15.03
C ALA A 109 20.19 2.81 -14.13
N THR A 110 20.16 4.14 -14.08
CA THR A 110 21.05 4.95 -13.25
C THR A 110 20.95 4.57 -11.78
N PHE A 111 19.73 4.53 -11.22
CA PHE A 111 19.50 4.10 -9.85
C PHE A 111 20.06 2.71 -9.59
N VAL A 112 19.75 1.75 -10.47
CA VAL A 112 20.16 0.35 -10.34
C VAL A 112 21.69 0.19 -10.36
N HIS A 113 22.39 0.91 -11.23
CA HIS A 113 23.86 0.88 -11.28
C HIS A 113 24.50 1.55 -10.06
N LEU A 114 24.03 2.73 -9.67
CA LEU A 114 24.56 3.48 -8.53
C LEU A 114 24.36 2.72 -7.21
N VAL A 115 23.18 2.12 -7.00
CA VAL A 115 22.91 1.23 -5.86
C VAL A 115 23.76 -0.05 -5.90
N GLY A 116 24.02 -0.56 -7.11
CA GLY A 116 24.99 -1.64 -7.32
C GLY A 116 26.40 -1.26 -6.85
N MET A 117 26.89 -0.07 -7.21
CA MET A 117 28.21 0.42 -6.78
C MET A 117 28.29 0.52 -5.25
N LEU A 118 27.26 1.04 -4.59
CA LEU A 118 27.18 1.14 -3.12
C LEU A 118 27.36 -0.23 -2.44
N SER A 119 26.86 -1.31 -3.07
CA SER A 119 27.01 -2.68 -2.55
C SER A 119 28.47 -3.15 -2.50
N ILE A 120 29.33 -2.65 -3.38
CA ILE A 120 30.79 -2.93 -3.38
C ILE A 120 31.50 -1.98 -2.42
N LEU A 121 31.21 -0.68 -2.52
CA LEU A 121 31.92 0.38 -1.80
C LEU A 121 31.82 0.22 -0.28
N HIS A 122 30.63 -0.09 0.24
CA HIS A 122 30.44 -0.29 1.68
C HIS A 122 31.21 -1.49 2.24
N LYS A 123 31.52 -2.51 1.42
CA LYS A 123 32.38 -3.64 1.83
C LYS A 123 33.87 -3.25 1.90
N ARG A 124 34.27 -2.23 1.14
CA ARG A 124 35.66 -1.72 1.08
C ARG A 124 35.94 -0.67 2.14
N LEU A 125 34.90 0.03 2.60
CA LEU A 125 35.00 1.11 3.57
C LEU A 125 35.63 0.64 4.88
N ASN A 126 36.73 1.29 5.29
CA ASN A 126 37.40 1.01 6.54
C ASN A 126 37.49 2.27 7.40
N VAL A 127 36.46 2.46 8.23
CA VAL A 127 36.31 3.61 9.14
C VAL A 127 35.90 3.13 10.52
N ALA A 128 36.17 3.94 11.55
CA ALA A 128 35.81 3.60 12.93
C ALA A 128 34.29 3.54 13.17
N ARG A 129 33.51 4.33 12.40
CA ARG A 129 32.05 4.45 12.51
C ARG A 129 31.35 4.31 11.14
N PRO A 130 31.31 3.11 10.54
CA PRO A 130 30.71 2.89 9.22
C PRO A 130 29.20 3.18 9.21
N SER A 131 28.51 3.11 10.35
CA SER A 131 27.09 3.41 10.47
C SER A 131 26.69 4.80 9.95
N ARG A 132 27.59 5.79 10.00
CA ARG A 132 27.31 7.14 9.45
C ARG A 132 27.14 7.12 7.94
N PHE A 133 28.06 6.43 7.23
CA PHE A 133 27.97 6.25 5.78
C PHE A 133 26.78 5.38 5.40
N VAL A 134 26.51 4.33 6.18
CA VAL A 134 25.33 3.48 5.97
C VAL A 134 24.06 4.31 6.13
N HIS A 135 23.93 5.10 7.20
CA HIS A 135 22.76 5.95 7.44
C HIS A 135 22.49 6.91 6.28
N THR A 136 23.49 7.69 5.86
CA THR A 136 23.34 8.64 4.75
C THR A 136 23.00 7.92 3.43
N THR A 137 23.60 6.76 3.19
CA THR A 137 23.29 5.93 2.03
C THR A 137 21.83 5.47 2.05
N LEU A 138 21.37 4.86 3.15
CA LEU A 138 20.01 4.36 3.26
C LEU A 138 18.98 5.48 3.14
N GLN A 139 19.27 6.66 3.70
CA GLN A 139 18.40 7.83 3.60
C GLN A 139 18.30 8.35 2.15
N SER A 140 19.43 8.47 1.46
CA SER A 140 19.48 8.96 0.08
C SER A 140 18.84 7.96 -0.90
N VAL A 141 19.14 6.66 -0.74
CA VAL A 141 18.49 5.59 -1.51
C VAL A 141 16.99 5.56 -1.26
N TYR A 142 16.52 5.75 -0.03
CA TYR A 142 15.08 5.80 0.25
C TYR A 142 14.40 6.99 -0.43
N ARG A 143 15.02 8.17 -0.42
CA ARG A 143 14.47 9.39 -1.05
C ARG A 143 14.38 9.29 -2.57
N THR A 144 15.27 8.51 -3.17
CA THR A 144 15.39 8.36 -4.63
C THR A 144 14.75 7.08 -5.16
N TYR A 145 14.14 6.29 -4.27
CA TYR A 145 13.52 5.02 -4.60
C TYR A 145 12.08 5.21 -5.08
N HIS A 146 11.78 4.66 -6.26
CA HIS A 146 10.42 4.61 -6.81
C HIS A 146 9.83 3.19 -6.65
N PRO A 147 8.87 2.97 -5.73
CA PRO A 147 8.45 1.62 -5.37
C PRO A 147 7.60 0.89 -6.42
N ARG A 148 7.12 1.60 -7.45
CA ARG A 148 6.42 0.98 -8.59
C ARG A 148 7.38 0.28 -9.56
N ASN A 149 8.66 0.66 -9.52
CA ASN A 149 9.68 0.15 -10.42
C ASN A 149 10.30 -1.14 -9.85
N PRO A 150 10.05 -2.31 -10.46
CA PRO A 150 10.49 -3.58 -9.90
C PRO A 150 12.01 -3.74 -9.91
N GLU A 151 12.72 -3.17 -10.89
CA GLU A 151 14.18 -3.18 -10.97
C GLU A 151 14.80 -2.39 -9.80
N MET A 152 14.25 -1.22 -9.47
CA MET A 152 14.71 -0.43 -8.31
C MET A 152 14.50 -1.21 -7.01
N THR A 153 13.34 -1.87 -6.82
CA THR A 153 13.10 -2.71 -5.64
C THR A 153 14.10 -3.87 -5.59
N ALA A 154 14.41 -4.52 -6.71
CA ALA A 154 15.40 -5.58 -6.79
C ALA A 154 16.82 -5.10 -6.43
N ALA A 155 17.21 -3.90 -6.87
CA ALA A 155 18.48 -3.27 -6.51
C ALA A 155 18.56 -2.96 -5.00
N VAL A 156 17.49 -2.43 -4.41
CA VAL A 156 17.39 -2.22 -2.96
C VAL A 156 17.53 -3.54 -2.17
N ILE A 157 16.84 -4.59 -2.60
CA ILE A 157 16.97 -5.95 -2.04
C ILE A 157 18.43 -6.42 -2.08
N ALA A 158 19.11 -6.21 -3.21
CA ALA A 158 20.52 -6.59 -3.37
C ALA A 158 21.45 -5.79 -2.45
N LEU A 159 21.22 -4.47 -2.30
CA LEU A 159 21.96 -3.61 -1.38
C LEU A 159 21.82 -4.10 0.06
N ILE A 160 20.60 -4.35 0.53
CA ILE A 160 20.34 -4.81 1.90
C ILE A 160 21.06 -6.14 2.16
N ARG A 161 20.99 -7.10 1.23
CA ARG A 161 21.75 -8.38 1.33
C ARG A 161 23.24 -8.13 1.45
N SER A 162 23.78 -7.24 0.61
CA SER A 162 25.20 -6.90 0.60
C SER A 162 25.66 -6.33 1.95
N LEU A 163 24.86 -5.42 2.53
CA LEU A 163 25.16 -4.75 3.80
C LEU A 163 24.93 -5.64 5.02
N SER A 164 24.00 -6.60 4.95
CA SER A 164 23.70 -7.53 6.05
C SER A 164 24.77 -8.62 6.22
N GLY A 165 25.55 -8.88 5.15
CA GLY A 165 26.57 -9.94 5.14
C GLY A 165 26.02 -11.36 4.96
N ASP A 166 24.71 -11.50 4.83
CA ASP A 166 24.03 -12.80 4.65
C ASP A 166 24.22 -13.35 3.24
N LYS A 167 24.69 -14.59 3.16
CA LYS A 167 24.96 -15.32 1.91
C LYS A 167 23.80 -16.20 1.47
N ARG A 168 22.59 -16.04 2.04
CA ARG A 168 21.46 -16.88 1.70
C ARG A 168 21.12 -16.70 0.22
N PRO A 169 21.10 -17.76 -0.60
CA PRO A 169 20.73 -17.64 -2.00
C PRO A 169 19.28 -17.12 -2.09
N PRO A 170 18.98 -16.28 -3.09
CA PRO A 170 17.63 -15.75 -3.27
C PRO A 170 16.63 -16.91 -3.37
N LEU A 171 15.45 -16.72 -2.75
CA LEU A 171 14.38 -17.70 -2.87
C LEU A 171 14.07 -17.91 -4.36
N PRO A 172 13.93 -19.16 -4.83
CA PRO A 172 13.59 -19.42 -6.22
C PRO A 172 12.24 -18.78 -6.53
N THR A 173 12.19 -17.87 -7.49
CA THR A 173 10.92 -17.34 -8.01
C THR A 173 10.17 -18.50 -8.64
N ARG A 174 8.88 -18.66 -8.33
CA ARG A 174 8.09 -19.82 -8.78
C ARG A 174 7.85 -19.86 -10.30
N GLN A 175 8.35 -18.88 -11.05
CA GLN A 175 8.49 -18.92 -12.50
C GLN A 175 9.85 -18.30 -12.88
N SER A 176 10.57 -18.96 -13.78
CA SER A 176 11.95 -18.65 -14.16
C SER A 176 12.11 -17.43 -15.07
N SER A 177 11.01 -16.80 -15.51
CA SER A 177 11.01 -15.71 -16.50
C SER A 177 11.24 -14.31 -15.92
N ASN A 178 11.06 -14.12 -14.61
CA ASN A 178 11.08 -12.78 -13.99
C ASN A 178 12.32 -12.57 -13.11
N LYS A 179 13.47 -13.13 -13.48
CA LYS A 179 14.72 -12.81 -12.80
C LYS A 179 15.14 -11.41 -13.21
N LEU A 180 14.90 -10.45 -12.32
CA LEU A 180 15.48 -9.11 -12.43
C LEU A 180 16.98 -9.24 -12.14
N ASP A 181 17.77 -9.05 -13.18
CA ASP A 181 19.22 -8.96 -13.04
C ASP A 181 19.54 -7.69 -12.26
N THR A 182 20.39 -7.82 -11.25
CA THR A 182 20.92 -6.66 -10.54
C THR A 182 22.41 -6.60 -10.82
N PRO A 183 22.94 -5.44 -11.21
CA PRO A 183 24.33 -5.31 -11.61
C PRO A 183 25.28 -5.68 -10.47
N PHE A 184 26.48 -6.12 -10.86
CA PHE A 184 27.64 -6.34 -9.99
C PHE A 184 27.50 -7.42 -8.89
N LYS A 185 26.50 -8.32 -8.98
CA LYS A 185 26.32 -9.46 -8.04
C LYS A 185 27.55 -10.37 -7.94
N ASP A 186 28.31 -10.52 -9.03
CA ASP A 186 29.44 -11.45 -9.15
C ASP A 186 30.82 -10.77 -9.00
N SER A 187 30.87 -9.53 -8.50
CA SER A 187 32.14 -8.81 -8.31
C SER A 187 33.08 -9.61 -7.39
N SER A 188 34.22 -10.09 -7.91
CA SER A 188 35.17 -10.90 -7.14
C SER A 188 35.87 -10.05 -6.05
N PRO A 189 35.83 -10.45 -4.76
CA PRO A 189 36.52 -9.73 -3.68
C PRO A 189 38.03 -9.59 -3.88
N THR A 190 38.62 -10.44 -4.73
CA THR A 190 40.05 -10.44 -5.04
C THR A 190 40.49 -9.24 -5.88
N LYS A 191 39.55 -8.47 -6.45
CA LYS A 191 39.83 -7.30 -7.28
C LYS A 191 39.75 -5.97 -6.52
N HIS A 192 39.38 -5.99 -5.23
CA HIS A 192 39.13 -4.76 -4.48
C HIS A 192 40.45 -4.12 -4.01
N ALA A 193 40.63 -2.83 -4.29
CA ALA A 193 41.67 -2.03 -3.67
C ALA A 193 41.28 -1.70 -2.21
N PRO A 194 42.24 -1.59 -1.27
CA PRO A 194 41.96 -1.17 0.11
C PRO A 194 41.48 0.29 0.16
N ASP A 195 40.82 0.67 1.25
CA ASP A 195 40.54 2.08 1.57
C ASP A 195 41.88 2.82 1.80
N PRO A 196 42.25 3.80 0.95
CA PRO A 196 43.53 4.49 1.03
C PRO A 196 43.67 5.37 2.29
N GLU A 197 42.54 5.77 2.88
CA GLU A 197 42.48 6.61 4.08
C GLU A 197 42.31 5.77 5.37
N ALA A 198 42.45 4.45 5.28
CA ALA A 198 42.39 3.57 6.45
C ALA A 198 43.59 3.82 7.38
N GLY A 199 43.31 4.17 8.63
CA GLY A 199 44.32 4.25 9.67
C GLY A 199 44.89 2.86 10.00
N LYS A 200 46.21 2.77 10.23
CA LYS A 200 46.93 1.50 10.53
C LYS A 200 46.41 0.71 11.75
N SER A 201 45.54 1.31 12.56
CA SER A 201 44.98 0.73 13.79
C SER A 201 43.51 1.14 14.01
N GLN A 202 42.76 1.34 12.93
CA GLN A 202 41.35 1.72 12.99
C GLN A 202 40.49 0.50 13.34
N GLN A 203 40.06 0.41 14.59
CA GLN A 203 39.14 -0.63 15.06
C GLN A 203 37.70 -0.11 14.96
N ILE A 204 36.80 -0.94 14.44
CA ILE A 204 35.37 -0.65 14.40
C ILE A 204 34.87 -0.52 15.84
N ALA A 205 34.10 0.54 16.13
CA ALA A 205 33.55 0.72 17.46
C ALA A 205 32.59 -0.43 17.84
N PRO A 206 32.61 -0.93 19.09
CA PRO A 206 31.85 -2.14 19.47
C PRO A 206 30.34 -2.07 19.23
N THR A 207 29.77 -0.87 19.24
CA THR A 207 28.33 -0.62 19.05
C THR A 207 27.90 -0.62 17.58
N GLU A 208 28.84 -0.51 16.63
CA GLU A 208 28.54 -0.33 15.20
C GLU A 208 27.75 -1.48 14.59
N PRO A 209 28.03 -2.77 14.85
CA PRO A 209 27.23 -3.85 14.27
C PRO A 209 25.76 -3.79 14.68
N ALA A 210 25.47 -3.40 15.93
CA ALA A 210 24.12 -3.25 16.43
C ALA A 210 23.41 -2.04 15.80
N ILE A 211 24.11 -0.91 15.66
CA ILE A 211 23.60 0.29 14.99
C ILE A 211 23.30 -0.02 13.52
N THR A 212 24.24 -0.61 12.78
CA THR A 212 24.06 -0.97 11.37
C THR A 212 22.91 -1.95 11.18
N LYS A 213 22.82 -3.00 12.01
CA LYS A 213 21.69 -3.93 11.96
C LYS A 213 20.35 -3.19 12.17
N ARG A 214 20.29 -2.28 13.15
CA ARG A 214 19.07 -1.52 13.43
C ARG A 214 18.72 -0.53 12.32
N LEU A 215 19.71 0.11 11.70
CA LEU A 215 19.52 0.94 10.51
C LEU A 215 18.93 0.15 9.34
N LEU A 216 19.45 -1.07 9.10
CA LEU A 216 18.92 -1.96 8.06
C LEU A 216 17.49 -2.40 8.38
N GLN A 217 17.17 -2.72 9.64
CA GLN A 217 15.80 -3.00 10.08
C GLN A 217 14.86 -1.81 9.85
N SER A 218 15.29 -0.59 10.18
CA SER A 218 14.53 0.63 9.95
C SER A 218 14.27 0.82 8.45
N PHE A 219 15.31 0.73 7.64
CA PHE A 219 15.24 0.89 6.20
C PHE A 219 14.36 -0.15 5.52
N ILE A 220 14.49 -1.44 5.83
CA ILE A 220 13.64 -2.47 5.22
C ILE A 220 12.16 -2.23 5.56
N THR A 221 11.82 -1.76 6.77
CA THR A 221 10.43 -1.43 7.10
C THR A 221 9.90 -0.25 6.28
N CYS A 222 10.71 0.79 6.05
CA CYS A 222 10.34 1.90 5.15
C CYS A 222 10.13 1.42 3.70
N ILE A 223 11.01 0.55 3.20
CA ILE A 223 10.88 0.02 1.83
C ILE A 223 9.64 -0.84 1.68
N ILE A 224 9.32 -1.69 2.67
CA ILE A 224 8.08 -2.47 2.68
C ILE A 224 6.85 -1.55 2.69
N GLU A 225 6.84 -0.51 3.53
CA GLU A 225 5.75 0.46 3.57
C GLU A 225 5.55 1.15 2.22
N ALA A 226 6.62 1.72 1.66
CA ALA A 226 6.57 2.43 0.39
C ALA A 226 6.13 1.49 -0.76
N TYR A 227 6.66 0.26 -0.79
CA TYR A 227 6.30 -0.74 -1.78
C TYR A 227 4.81 -1.10 -1.73
N VAL A 228 4.29 -1.42 -0.54
CA VAL A 228 2.89 -1.83 -0.36
C VAL A 228 1.92 -0.65 -0.57
N ASN A 229 2.30 0.58 -0.24
CA ASN A 229 1.47 1.76 -0.51
C ASN A 229 1.40 2.12 -2.01
N CYS A 230 2.45 1.84 -2.78
CA CYS A 230 2.46 2.09 -4.22
C CYS A 230 1.97 0.91 -5.05
N THR A 231 1.98 -0.30 -4.47
CA THR A 231 1.64 -1.55 -5.14
C THR A 231 0.44 -2.19 -4.47
N SER A 232 -0.70 -2.24 -5.16
CA SER A 232 -1.89 -2.93 -4.69
C SER A 232 -1.62 -4.44 -4.56
N MET A 233 -1.59 -4.91 -3.31
CA MET A 233 -1.31 -6.30 -2.93
C MET A 233 -2.57 -7.15 -2.77
N GLU A 234 -3.72 -6.49 -2.54
CA GLU A 234 -5.05 -7.11 -2.53
C GLU A 234 -5.16 -8.24 -1.49
N TRP A 235 -4.37 -8.16 -0.42
CA TRP A 235 -4.38 -9.13 0.67
C TRP A 235 -5.75 -9.21 1.33
N ALA A 236 -6.43 -8.08 1.52
CA ALA A 236 -7.73 -8.04 2.18
C ALA A 236 -8.80 -8.77 1.36
N SER A 237 -8.83 -8.52 0.04
CA SER A 237 -9.79 -9.15 -0.87
C SER A 237 -9.51 -10.64 -1.05
N ARG A 238 -8.23 -11.00 -1.22
CA ARG A 238 -7.78 -12.40 -1.30
C ARG A 238 -8.11 -13.18 -0.02
N LEU A 239 -7.92 -12.57 1.15
CA LEU A 239 -8.24 -13.20 2.43
C LEU A 239 -9.76 -13.36 2.62
N LEU A 240 -10.55 -12.36 2.24
CA LEU A 240 -12.01 -12.46 2.30
C LEU A 240 -12.55 -13.58 1.39
N GLU A 241 -12.01 -13.69 0.17
CA GLU A 241 -12.32 -14.79 -0.76
C GLU A 241 -11.94 -16.16 -0.18
N PHE A 242 -10.81 -16.23 0.54
CA PHE A 242 -10.35 -17.45 1.19
C PHE A 242 -11.29 -17.90 2.31
N TYR A 243 -11.79 -16.95 3.12
CA TYR A 243 -12.74 -17.23 4.20
C TYR A 243 -14.17 -17.52 3.72
N ASN A 244 -14.56 -16.99 2.56
CA ASN A 244 -15.93 -17.12 2.03
C ASN A 244 -15.92 -17.65 0.58
N PRO A 245 -15.40 -18.86 0.32
CA PRO A 245 -15.23 -19.39 -1.03
C PRO A 245 -16.57 -19.52 -1.80
N GLU A 246 -17.69 -19.69 -1.09
CA GLU A 246 -19.02 -19.79 -1.67
C GLU A 246 -19.57 -18.45 -2.20
N ARG A 247 -18.98 -17.32 -1.79
CA ARG A 247 -19.37 -15.97 -2.24
C ARG A 247 -18.51 -15.47 -3.41
N VAL A 248 -17.52 -16.25 -3.85
CA VAL A 248 -16.58 -15.85 -4.89
C VAL A 248 -17.19 -15.98 -6.28
N VAL A 249 -17.17 -14.89 -7.04
CA VAL A 249 -17.51 -14.90 -8.47
C VAL A 249 -16.23 -15.22 -9.26
N ILE A 250 -16.17 -16.42 -9.86
CA ILE A 250 -14.96 -17.00 -10.49
C ILE A 250 -14.20 -16.03 -11.42
N ARG A 251 -14.89 -15.20 -12.20
CA ARG A 251 -14.26 -14.25 -13.15
C ARG A 251 -13.70 -12.98 -12.50
N LYS A 252 -13.93 -12.77 -11.21
CA LYS A 252 -13.51 -11.57 -10.47
C LYS A 252 -12.63 -11.91 -9.25
N SER A 253 -12.08 -13.12 -9.19
CA SER A 253 -11.29 -13.58 -8.04
C SER A 253 -9.88 -13.00 -8.06
N MET A 254 -9.53 -12.26 -7.00
CA MET A 254 -8.17 -11.76 -6.78
C MET A 254 -7.20 -12.87 -6.41
N LEU A 255 -7.65 -13.92 -5.70
CA LEU A 255 -6.83 -15.11 -5.44
C LEU A 255 -6.36 -15.78 -6.74
N ARG A 256 -7.24 -15.82 -7.74
CA ARG A 256 -6.93 -16.38 -9.06
C ARG A 256 -6.04 -15.44 -9.87
N ALA A 257 -6.35 -14.15 -9.88
CA ALA A 257 -5.55 -13.15 -10.59
C ALA A 257 -4.08 -13.20 -10.15
N PHE A 258 -3.80 -13.25 -8.85
CA PHE A 258 -2.43 -13.36 -8.31
C PHE A 258 -1.73 -14.70 -8.59
N LYS A 259 -2.44 -15.71 -9.10
CA LYS A 259 -1.85 -17.00 -9.52
C LYS A 259 -1.59 -17.08 -11.02
N GLU A 260 -2.32 -16.31 -11.83
CA GLU A 260 -2.35 -16.45 -13.29
C GLU A 260 -1.69 -15.26 -14.00
N ASP A 261 -1.73 -14.07 -13.41
CA ASP A 261 -1.18 -12.85 -13.99
C ASP A 261 0.31 -12.67 -13.64
N GLY A 262 1.13 -12.42 -14.67
CA GLY A 262 2.58 -12.30 -14.52
C GLY A 262 3.03 -11.10 -13.68
N ASP A 263 2.30 -9.98 -13.73
CA ASP A 263 2.63 -8.77 -12.99
C ASP A 263 2.28 -8.94 -11.52
N PHE A 264 1.12 -9.52 -11.21
CA PHE A 264 0.75 -9.84 -9.82
C PHE A 264 1.70 -10.88 -9.21
N LEU A 265 2.14 -11.88 -9.98
CA LEU A 265 3.15 -12.84 -9.54
C LEU A 265 4.50 -12.19 -9.26
N ALA A 266 4.93 -11.22 -10.08
CA ALA A 266 6.15 -10.47 -9.86
C ALA A 266 6.08 -9.64 -8.56
N ARG A 267 4.90 -9.03 -8.28
CA ARG A 267 4.66 -8.29 -7.04
C ARG A 267 4.74 -9.18 -5.80
N ASP A 268 4.04 -10.33 -5.82
CA ASP A 268 4.10 -11.32 -4.73
C ASP A 268 5.54 -11.81 -4.50
N ALA A 269 6.33 -11.97 -5.57
CA ALA A 269 7.73 -12.38 -5.47
C ALA A 269 8.63 -11.31 -4.84
N LEU A 270 8.46 -10.03 -5.20
CA LEU A 270 9.25 -8.92 -4.63
C LEU A 270 8.94 -8.71 -3.15
N ILE A 271 7.66 -8.65 -2.77
CA ILE A 271 7.31 -8.50 -1.35
C ILE A 271 7.77 -9.70 -0.52
N GLY A 272 7.66 -10.92 -1.05
CA GLY A 272 8.19 -12.12 -0.39
C GLY A 272 9.70 -12.05 -0.15
N GLN A 273 10.46 -11.48 -1.09
CA GLN A 273 11.89 -11.25 -0.90
C GLN A 273 12.18 -10.16 0.14
N LEU A 274 11.42 -9.06 0.17
CA LEU A 274 11.55 -8.01 1.18
C LEU A 274 11.26 -8.55 2.59
N VAL A 275 10.17 -9.32 2.75
CA VAL A 275 9.82 -9.96 4.04
C VAL A 275 10.87 -11.00 4.45
N ALA A 276 11.39 -11.80 3.51
CA ALA A 276 12.46 -12.74 3.82
C ALA A 276 13.71 -12.01 4.35
N LEU A 277 14.07 -10.86 3.77
CA LEU A 277 15.19 -10.04 4.24
C LEU A 277 14.92 -9.40 5.61
N ALA A 278 13.71 -8.92 5.85
CA ALA A 278 13.31 -8.46 7.17
C ALA A 278 13.51 -9.59 8.20
N GLY A 279 13.13 -10.82 7.85
CA GLY A 279 13.38 -12.02 8.64
C GLY A 279 14.86 -12.30 8.90
N ASP A 280 15.71 -12.26 7.86
CA ASP A 280 17.16 -12.47 8.00
C ASP A 280 17.78 -11.38 8.93
N LEU A 281 17.26 -10.15 8.92
CA LEU A 281 17.60 -9.08 9.86
C LEU A 281 17.05 -9.27 11.28
N GLY A 282 16.35 -10.37 11.56
CA GLY A 282 15.79 -10.72 12.86
C GLY A 282 14.38 -10.20 13.10
N LEU A 283 13.71 -9.62 12.10
CA LEU A 283 12.29 -9.27 12.16
C LEU A 283 11.47 -10.49 11.72
N THR A 284 11.56 -11.59 12.45
CA THR A 284 10.90 -12.86 12.09
C THR A 284 9.59 -13.10 12.82
N ARG A 285 9.37 -12.38 13.92
CA ARG A 285 8.31 -12.67 14.89
C ARG A 285 7.79 -11.40 15.52
N VAL A 286 6.54 -11.44 15.95
CA VAL A 286 5.86 -10.35 16.65
C VAL A 286 6.62 -9.96 17.92
N HIS A 287 7.20 -10.89 18.67
CA HIS A 287 8.00 -10.58 19.86
C HIS A 287 9.38 -9.98 19.56
N ALA A 288 9.92 -10.21 18.36
CA ALA A 288 11.15 -9.54 17.91
C ALA A 288 10.87 -8.08 17.53
N LEU A 289 9.61 -7.76 17.28
CA LEU A 289 9.10 -6.42 17.13
C LEU A 289 8.70 -5.94 18.54
N SER A 290 9.10 -4.74 18.94
CA SER A 290 8.75 -4.20 20.25
C SER A 290 7.24 -3.87 20.28
N VAL A 291 6.42 -4.88 20.61
CA VAL A 291 4.94 -4.84 20.55
C VAL A 291 4.40 -3.56 21.21
N ASN A 292 4.90 -3.20 22.39
CA ASN A 292 4.49 -1.95 23.04
C ASN A 292 4.87 -0.69 22.27
N GLU A 293 6.02 -0.64 21.59
CA GLU A 293 6.35 0.49 20.72
C GLU A 293 5.51 0.50 19.42
N ILE A 294 4.95 -0.63 18.99
CA ILE A 294 4.20 -0.71 17.72
C ILE A 294 2.73 -0.39 17.89
N PHE A 295 2.14 -0.86 18.99
CA PHE A 295 0.71 -0.74 19.24
C PHE A 295 0.36 0.45 20.14
N ASN A 296 1.32 0.99 20.92
CA ASN A 296 1.05 2.04 21.90
C ASN A 296 1.88 3.33 21.71
N SER A 297 2.73 3.44 20.68
CA SER A 297 3.53 4.65 20.44
C SER A 297 2.97 5.53 19.31
N SER A 298 3.42 6.78 19.26
CA SER A 298 3.09 7.72 18.18
C SER A 298 3.59 7.19 16.83
N ILE A 299 2.82 7.43 15.77
CA ILE A 299 3.17 6.99 14.41
C ILE A 299 4.47 7.64 13.95
N ILE A 300 5.38 6.79 13.48
CA ILE A 300 6.71 7.16 13.02
C ILE A 300 6.71 7.12 11.49
N ASN A 301 6.57 8.30 10.87
CA ASN A 301 6.51 8.42 9.40
C ASN A 301 7.90 8.47 8.73
N SER A 302 8.91 8.98 9.44
CA SER A 302 10.26 9.22 8.89
C SER A 302 11.35 8.70 9.81
N PRO A 303 11.45 7.39 10.07
CA PRO A 303 12.40 6.84 11.04
C PRO A 303 13.88 7.05 10.64
N LEU A 304 14.16 7.29 9.35
CA LEU A 304 15.49 7.54 8.79
C LEU A 304 15.90 9.03 8.82
N SER A 305 15.12 9.92 9.44
CA SER A 305 15.46 11.35 9.56
C SER A 305 16.30 11.68 10.81
N ILE A 306 16.81 10.67 11.51
CA ILE A 306 17.65 10.86 12.70
C ILE A 306 19.01 11.47 12.31
N ASP A 307 19.57 12.31 13.18
CA ASP A 307 20.90 12.86 12.97
C ASP A 307 21.97 11.77 13.05
N THR A 308 22.94 11.79 12.13
CA THR A 308 24.10 10.91 12.12
C THR A 308 24.93 10.95 13.41
N ASP A 309 24.92 12.08 14.13
CA ASP A 309 25.64 12.22 15.40
C ASP A 309 24.86 11.63 16.59
N ALA A 310 23.55 11.38 16.43
CA ALA A 310 22.67 10.83 17.46
C ALA A 310 22.41 9.32 17.32
N LEU A 311 23.13 8.63 16.43
CA LEU A 311 22.91 7.21 16.14
C LEU A 311 23.18 6.33 17.37
N SER A 312 22.14 5.63 17.80
CA SER A 312 22.17 4.56 18.79
C SER A 312 21.08 3.54 18.47
N PRO A 313 21.23 2.26 18.84
CA PRO A 313 20.22 1.23 18.54
C PRO A 313 18.82 1.60 19.06
N GLU A 314 18.73 2.27 20.21
CA GLU A 314 17.46 2.65 20.84
C GLU A 314 16.80 3.87 20.18
N ALA A 315 17.61 4.80 19.68
CA ALA A 315 17.13 6.01 19.00
C ALA A 315 16.63 5.71 17.58
N ILE A 316 17.18 4.69 16.92
CA ILE A 316 16.73 4.27 15.59
C ILE A 316 15.41 3.51 15.72
N LYS A 317 14.34 4.10 15.21
CA LYS A 317 13.00 3.52 15.21
C LYS A 317 12.70 2.80 13.90
N LEU A 318 11.64 1.99 13.90
CA LEU A 318 11.11 1.34 12.69
C LEU A 318 9.98 2.18 12.12
N SER A 319 9.69 2.01 10.82
CA SER A 319 8.48 2.58 10.23
C SER A 319 7.26 1.88 10.82
N THR A 320 6.29 2.66 11.32
CA THR A 320 5.08 2.12 11.92
C THR A 320 4.22 1.40 10.86
N GLY A 321 3.98 2.03 9.71
CA GLY A 321 3.17 1.42 8.65
C GLY A 321 3.85 0.21 8.01
N GLY A 322 5.17 0.23 7.86
CA GLY A 322 5.95 -0.91 7.37
C GLY A 322 5.89 -2.12 8.28
N VAL A 323 5.86 -1.90 9.59
CA VAL A 323 5.63 -2.97 10.56
C VAL A 323 4.21 -3.53 10.45
N TRP A 324 3.18 -2.69 10.28
CA TRP A 324 1.81 -3.19 10.06
C TRP A 324 1.67 -3.96 8.75
N CYS A 325 2.32 -3.51 7.67
CA CYS A 325 2.38 -4.25 6.40
C CYS A 325 3.06 -5.60 6.55
N LEU A 326 4.17 -5.67 7.29
CA LEU A 326 4.87 -6.93 7.60
C LEU A 326 3.97 -7.88 8.40
N LEU A 327 3.23 -7.35 9.38
CA LEU A 327 2.28 -8.11 10.19
C LEU A 327 1.13 -8.67 9.34
N ALA A 328 0.53 -7.83 8.51
CA ALA A 328 -0.53 -8.23 7.60
C ALA A 328 -0.06 -9.30 6.63
N TYR A 329 1.17 -9.18 6.10
CA TYR A 329 1.77 -10.21 5.25
C TYR A 329 1.93 -11.55 5.99
N TRP A 330 2.38 -11.55 7.24
CA TRP A 330 2.50 -12.79 8.03
C TRP A 330 1.16 -13.46 8.25
N LEU A 331 0.15 -12.69 8.67
CA LEU A 331 -1.22 -13.20 8.86
C LEU A 331 -1.77 -13.76 7.55
N PHE A 332 -1.71 -12.97 6.47
CA PHE A 332 -2.16 -13.39 5.15
C PHE A 332 -1.45 -14.66 4.68
N SER A 333 -0.13 -14.73 4.81
CA SER A 333 0.67 -15.87 4.34
C SER A 333 0.46 -17.11 5.19
N ALA A 334 0.27 -16.97 6.50
CA ALA A 334 -0.09 -18.09 7.37
C ALA A 334 -1.44 -18.70 6.95
N GLU A 335 -2.43 -17.86 6.64
CA GLU A 335 -3.76 -18.32 6.27
C GLU A 335 -3.81 -18.91 4.85
N VAL A 336 -3.29 -18.18 3.86
CA VAL A 336 -3.47 -18.53 2.44
C VAL A 336 -2.40 -19.49 1.93
N PHE A 337 -1.21 -19.49 2.54
CA PHE A 337 -0.07 -20.31 2.10
C PHE A 337 0.43 -21.31 3.15
N ASP A 338 -0.21 -21.40 4.32
CA ASP A 338 0.20 -22.28 5.43
C ASP A 338 1.67 -22.01 5.86
N ALA A 339 2.06 -20.73 5.84
CA ALA A 339 3.39 -20.30 6.27
C ALA A 339 3.54 -20.34 7.80
N ASP A 340 4.69 -20.81 8.27
CA ASP A 340 5.01 -20.91 9.71
C ASP A 340 5.41 -19.53 10.29
N TYR A 341 4.40 -18.72 10.60
CA TYR A 341 4.56 -17.44 11.31
C TYR A 341 3.89 -17.49 12.69
N GLU A 342 4.52 -16.82 13.66
CA GLU A 342 3.97 -16.70 15.01
C GLU A 342 2.72 -15.81 15.00
N GLN A 343 1.65 -16.31 15.61
CA GLN A 343 0.36 -15.62 15.66
C GLN A 343 0.40 -14.44 16.63
N VAL A 344 -0.16 -13.32 16.19
CA VAL A 344 -0.25 -12.08 16.99
C VAL A 344 -1.13 -12.31 18.21
N GLN A 345 -0.66 -11.89 19.38
CA GLN A 345 -1.44 -11.85 20.61
C GLN A 345 -2.08 -10.45 20.72
N MET A 346 -3.21 -10.27 20.04
CA MET A 346 -4.00 -9.05 20.10
C MET A 346 -5.49 -9.39 19.99
N THR A 347 -6.33 -8.46 20.43
CA THR A 347 -7.78 -8.53 20.28
C THR A 347 -8.32 -7.35 19.48
N MET A 348 -9.52 -7.47 18.96
CA MET A 348 -10.19 -6.37 18.25
C MET A 348 -10.34 -5.16 19.18
N PHE A 349 -10.90 -5.40 20.37
CA PHE A 349 -11.06 -4.42 21.44
C PHE A 349 -10.06 -4.72 22.58
N PRO A 350 -9.24 -3.74 23.01
CA PRO A 350 -9.10 -2.39 22.45
C PRO A 350 -8.03 -2.26 21.35
N ASP A 351 -7.26 -3.31 21.06
CA ASP A 351 -5.97 -3.15 20.38
C ASP A 351 -6.12 -2.69 18.92
N HIS A 352 -6.95 -3.37 18.13
CA HIS A 352 -7.15 -3.00 16.73
C HIS A 352 -7.88 -1.65 16.58
N VAL A 353 -8.86 -1.38 17.46
CA VAL A 353 -9.54 -0.07 17.48
C VAL A 353 -8.53 1.06 17.70
N LYS A 354 -7.64 0.92 18.69
CA LYS A 354 -6.61 1.93 18.99
C LYS A 354 -5.63 2.12 17.84
N LEU A 355 -5.24 1.03 17.16
CA LEU A 355 -4.39 1.11 15.97
C LEU A 355 -5.05 1.93 14.87
N LEU A 356 -6.29 1.58 14.52
CA LEU A 356 -7.01 2.22 13.42
C LEU A 356 -7.31 3.69 13.75
N GLN A 357 -7.70 3.98 15.00
CA GLN A 357 -7.89 5.35 15.48
C GLN A 357 -6.60 6.16 15.43
N GLY A 358 -5.50 5.60 15.93
CA GLY A 358 -4.18 6.27 15.91
C GLY A 358 -3.70 6.56 14.50
N PHE A 359 -3.95 5.65 13.56
CA PHE A 359 -3.61 5.81 12.14
C PHE A 359 -4.42 6.87 11.42
N LEU A 360 -5.74 6.82 11.54
CA LEU A 360 -6.62 7.73 10.83
C LEU A 360 -6.52 9.16 11.37
N GLY A 361 -6.36 9.32 12.69
CA GLY A 361 -6.21 10.62 13.33
C GLY A 361 -7.32 11.60 12.95
N GLU A 362 -6.98 12.89 12.86
CA GLU A 362 -7.92 13.98 12.56
C GLU A 362 -8.24 14.14 11.06
N GLU A 363 -7.41 13.58 10.17
CA GLU A 363 -7.60 13.67 8.72
C GLU A 363 -7.66 12.27 8.05
N PRO A 364 -8.74 11.49 8.28
CA PRO A 364 -8.83 10.12 7.79
C PRO A 364 -8.69 9.99 6.27
N GLN A 365 -9.33 10.89 5.50
CA GLN A 365 -9.28 10.84 4.04
C GLN A 365 -7.85 10.99 3.51
N THR A 366 -7.11 12.01 3.99
CA THR A 366 -5.71 12.24 3.62
C THR A 366 -4.84 11.03 3.97
N ARG A 367 -5.01 10.48 5.18
CA ARG A 367 -4.25 9.31 5.66
C ARG A 367 -4.50 8.08 4.80
N ILE A 368 -5.76 7.76 4.51
CA ILE A 368 -6.18 6.59 3.73
C ILE A 368 -5.69 6.70 2.29
N VAL A 369 -5.92 7.85 1.64
CA VAL A 369 -5.54 8.05 0.23
C VAL A 369 -4.02 8.10 0.07
N GLY A 370 -3.30 8.69 1.02
CA GLY A 370 -1.84 8.77 1.00
C GLY A 370 -1.13 7.44 1.34
N ASN A 371 -1.80 6.53 2.06
CA ASN A 371 -1.21 5.27 2.52
C ASN A 371 -2.19 4.09 2.32
N PRO A 372 -2.58 3.79 1.08
CA PRO A 372 -3.63 2.82 0.81
C PRO A 372 -3.22 1.40 1.21
N GLY A 373 -1.98 1.00 0.96
CA GLY A 373 -1.46 -0.31 1.34
C GLY A 373 -1.36 -0.51 2.85
N THR A 374 -0.91 0.50 3.59
CA THR A 374 -0.90 0.48 5.07
C THR A 374 -2.34 0.41 5.61
N THR A 375 -3.28 1.13 4.99
CA THR A 375 -4.71 1.05 5.34
C THR A 375 -5.25 -0.35 5.10
N GLU A 376 -4.96 -0.95 3.95
CA GLU A 376 -5.33 -2.33 3.63
C GLU A 376 -4.75 -3.32 4.65
N ALA A 377 -3.47 -3.16 5.04
CA ALA A 377 -2.83 -3.99 6.05
C ALA A 377 -3.58 -3.97 7.39
N LEU A 378 -4.09 -2.82 7.82
CA LEU A 378 -4.94 -2.71 9.00
C LEU A 378 -6.28 -3.44 8.82
N ILE A 379 -6.89 -3.39 7.64
CA ILE A 379 -8.13 -4.14 7.35
C ILE A 379 -7.88 -5.66 7.34
N VAL A 380 -6.75 -6.13 6.82
CA VAL A 380 -6.34 -7.55 6.88
C VAL A 380 -6.27 -8.03 8.33
N ILE A 381 -5.64 -7.24 9.22
CA ILE A 381 -5.56 -7.58 10.65
C ILE A 381 -6.96 -7.66 11.26
N GLY A 382 -7.84 -6.69 10.97
CA GLY A 382 -9.22 -6.68 11.48
C GLY A 382 -10.03 -7.89 11.01
N LEU A 383 -9.93 -8.24 9.73
CA LEU A 383 -10.62 -9.40 9.15
C LEU A 383 -10.12 -10.72 9.75
N TRP A 384 -8.81 -10.85 9.97
CA TRP A 384 -8.24 -12.01 10.65
C TRP A 384 -8.73 -12.13 12.11
N LEU A 385 -8.78 -11.01 12.85
CA LEU A 385 -9.28 -11.01 14.23
C LEU A 385 -10.76 -11.43 14.31
N GLU A 386 -11.57 -10.94 13.39
CA GLU A 386 -12.98 -11.31 13.26
C GLU A 386 -13.14 -12.81 12.96
N ASN A 387 -12.40 -13.34 12.00
CA ASN A 387 -12.50 -14.75 11.61
C ASN A 387 -12.19 -15.71 12.77
N TYR A 388 -11.21 -15.36 13.61
CA TYR A 388 -10.87 -16.14 14.82
C TYR A 388 -11.69 -15.75 16.06
N LYS A 389 -12.69 -14.86 15.92
CA LYS A 389 -13.54 -14.34 17.00
C LYS A 389 -12.75 -13.82 18.20
N ARG A 390 -11.64 -13.13 17.92
CA ARG A 390 -10.75 -12.52 18.92
C ARG A 390 -11.22 -11.12 19.32
N LEU A 391 -12.45 -11.01 19.79
CA LEU A 391 -13.08 -9.72 20.06
C LEU A 391 -12.43 -8.98 21.24
N GLY A 392 -12.09 -9.67 22.34
CA GLY A 392 -11.55 -9.05 23.56
C GLY A 392 -12.48 -9.19 24.76
N HIS A 393 -12.37 -8.30 25.76
CA HIS A 393 -13.29 -8.30 26.90
C HIS A 393 -14.65 -7.75 26.46
N VAL A 394 -15.58 -8.66 26.15
CA VAL A 394 -16.98 -8.38 25.77
C VAL A 394 -17.86 -8.21 27.03
N ASP A 395 -17.32 -7.63 28.11
CA ASP A 395 -18.04 -7.39 29.38
C ASP A 395 -18.98 -6.16 29.29
N GLY A 396 -19.46 -5.80 28.09
CA GLY A 396 -20.36 -4.67 27.86
C GLY A 396 -19.71 -3.28 27.94
N THR A 397 -18.37 -3.18 27.94
CA THR A 397 -17.62 -1.91 27.95
C THR A 397 -16.94 -1.59 26.62
N SER A 398 -17.01 -2.50 25.64
CA SER A 398 -16.46 -2.28 24.30
C SER A 398 -17.38 -1.35 23.52
N ASP A 399 -16.84 -0.24 23.02
CA ASP A 399 -17.58 0.75 22.24
C ASP A 399 -17.49 0.38 20.75
N PHE A 400 -18.53 -0.27 20.22
CA PHE A 400 -18.56 -0.75 18.84
C PHE A 400 -18.76 0.41 17.86
N MET A 401 -19.48 1.46 18.25
CA MET A 401 -19.81 2.61 17.41
C MET A 401 -18.55 3.32 16.85
N PRO A 402 -17.55 3.74 17.66
CA PRO A 402 -16.31 4.33 17.14
C PRO A 402 -15.58 3.41 16.19
N TYR A 403 -15.51 2.11 16.48
CA TYR A 403 -14.82 1.19 15.60
C TYR A 403 -15.54 1.04 14.26
N HIS A 404 -16.87 0.94 14.30
CA HIS A 404 -17.70 0.92 13.10
C HIS A 404 -17.50 2.20 12.27
N HIS A 405 -17.44 3.37 12.90
CA HIS A 405 -17.13 4.64 12.21
C HIS A 405 -15.75 4.61 11.53
N LEU A 406 -14.71 4.08 12.18
CA LEU A 406 -13.38 3.96 11.59
C LEU A 406 -13.38 3.03 10.37
N LEU A 407 -14.06 1.88 10.44
CA LEU A 407 -14.17 0.94 9.32
C LEU A 407 -14.94 1.55 8.14
N THR A 408 -16.01 2.31 8.42
CA THR A 408 -16.79 2.94 7.35
C THR A 408 -16.05 4.10 6.69
N LEU A 409 -15.21 4.85 7.40
CA LEU A 409 -14.29 5.81 6.79
C LEU A 409 -13.37 5.13 5.75
N VAL A 410 -12.80 3.96 6.09
CA VAL A 410 -11.99 3.18 5.13
C VAL A 410 -12.84 2.72 3.94
N SER A 411 -14.08 2.27 4.19
CA SER A 411 -14.99 1.84 3.12
C SER A 411 -15.35 2.95 2.12
N VAL A 412 -15.28 4.21 2.55
CA VAL A 412 -15.60 5.37 1.70
C VAL A 412 -14.37 5.89 0.98
N PHE A 413 -13.26 6.08 1.69
CA PHE A 413 -12.11 6.85 1.18
C PHE A 413 -11.01 6.02 0.51
N HIS A 414 -10.94 4.70 0.75
CA HIS A 414 -9.86 3.88 0.20
C HIS A 414 -9.85 3.89 -1.34
N PRO A 415 -8.73 4.03 -2.07
CA PRO A 415 -8.78 4.11 -3.54
C PRO A 415 -9.23 2.80 -4.23
N SER A 416 -8.90 1.64 -3.67
CA SER A 416 -9.31 0.33 -4.22
C SER A 416 -10.73 -0.06 -3.80
N LEU A 417 -11.60 -0.34 -4.78
CA LEU A 417 -12.98 -0.78 -4.58
C LEU A 417 -13.08 -2.14 -3.87
N SER A 418 -12.13 -3.04 -4.09
CA SER A 418 -12.08 -4.35 -3.44
C SER A 418 -11.86 -4.20 -1.93
N VAL A 419 -10.91 -3.35 -1.53
CA VAL A 419 -10.63 -3.05 -0.12
C VAL A 419 -11.79 -2.31 0.52
N ARG A 420 -12.45 -1.38 -0.21
CA ARG A 420 -13.71 -0.77 0.27
C ARG A 420 -14.75 -1.82 0.62
N ASN A 421 -14.97 -2.77 -0.28
CA ASN A 421 -15.92 -3.87 -0.07
C ASN A 421 -15.53 -4.76 1.13
N VAL A 422 -14.24 -5.03 1.33
CA VAL A 422 -13.78 -5.80 2.51
C VAL A 422 -14.02 -5.01 3.79
N ALA A 423 -13.74 -3.70 3.81
CA ALA A 423 -14.00 -2.84 4.96
C ALA A 423 -15.50 -2.77 5.30
N THR A 424 -16.37 -2.65 4.30
CA THR A 424 -17.83 -2.75 4.48
C THR A 424 -18.24 -4.12 5.02
N THR A 425 -17.67 -5.20 4.50
CA THR A 425 -17.98 -6.56 4.97
C THR A 425 -17.57 -6.74 6.44
N LEU A 426 -16.36 -6.28 6.81
CA LEU A 426 -15.88 -6.31 8.17
C LEU A 426 -16.75 -5.46 9.10
N ALA A 427 -17.18 -4.27 8.67
CA ALA A 427 -18.09 -3.42 9.46
C ALA A 427 -19.41 -4.14 9.77
N GLY A 428 -19.99 -4.83 8.79
CA GLY A 428 -21.19 -5.66 9.00
C GLY A 428 -20.93 -6.83 9.96
N LEU A 429 -19.83 -7.56 9.80
CA LEU A 429 -19.48 -8.67 10.71
C LEU A 429 -19.31 -8.20 12.15
N VAL A 430 -18.62 -7.07 12.35
CA VAL A 430 -18.42 -6.42 13.65
C VAL A 430 -19.74 -5.95 14.24
N LEU A 431 -20.63 -5.36 13.44
CA LEU A 431 -21.99 -5.02 13.87
C LEU A 431 -22.70 -6.27 14.39
N HIS A 432 -22.68 -7.39 13.64
CA HIS A 432 -23.37 -8.63 14.05
C HIS A 432 -22.75 -9.31 15.28
N ASP A 433 -21.47 -9.10 15.54
CA ASP A 433 -20.75 -9.65 16.69
C ASP A 433 -20.98 -8.86 18.00
N ASP A 434 -21.54 -7.64 17.92
CA ASP A 434 -21.95 -6.87 19.09
C ASP A 434 -23.08 -7.59 19.84
N PRO A 435 -22.93 -7.89 21.15
CA PRO A 435 -23.96 -8.56 21.93
C PRO A 435 -25.16 -7.67 22.30
N ASP A 436 -25.04 -6.33 22.28
CA ASP A 436 -26.12 -5.41 22.67
C ASP A 436 -26.98 -5.06 21.45
N ASP A 437 -28.27 -5.37 21.49
CA ASP A 437 -29.17 -5.07 20.38
C ASP A 437 -29.51 -3.59 20.27
N ASN A 438 -29.36 -2.83 21.35
CA ASN A 438 -29.52 -1.39 21.34
C ASN A 438 -28.36 -0.70 20.65
N ASP A 439 -27.13 -1.16 20.88
CA ASP A 439 -25.95 -0.56 20.28
C ASP A 439 -25.92 -0.83 18.76
N ARG A 440 -26.18 -2.07 18.34
CA ARG A 440 -26.43 -2.40 16.92
C ARG A 440 -27.50 -1.51 16.27
N LEU A 441 -28.64 -1.30 16.95
CA LEU A 441 -29.70 -0.45 16.39
C LEU A 441 -29.25 1.02 16.28
N LYS A 442 -28.54 1.54 17.28
CA LYS A 442 -28.01 2.92 17.25
C LYS A 442 -26.99 3.11 16.12
N ILE A 443 -26.13 2.12 15.86
CA ILE A 443 -25.20 2.17 14.71
C ILE A 443 -25.98 2.29 13.41
N LEU A 444 -27.04 1.49 13.23
CA LEU A 444 -27.89 1.57 12.04
C LEU A 444 -28.63 2.91 11.93
N GLU A 445 -29.13 3.44 13.05
CA GLU A 445 -29.78 4.75 13.13
C GLU A 445 -28.82 5.87 12.72
N ASP A 446 -27.62 5.93 13.31
CA ASP A 446 -26.61 6.93 12.99
C ASP A 446 -26.22 6.91 11.51
N LEU A 447 -26.01 5.72 10.93
CA LEU A 447 -25.68 5.58 9.52
C LEU A 447 -26.81 6.01 8.60
N LEU A 448 -28.06 5.76 8.95
CA LEU A 448 -29.19 6.15 8.11
C LEU A 448 -29.47 7.65 8.21
N GLU A 449 -29.30 8.26 9.38
CA GLU A 449 -29.62 9.67 9.62
C GLU A 449 -28.46 10.63 9.32
N ASN A 450 -27.23 10.29 9.71
CA ASN A 450 -26.09 11.22 9.70
C ASN A 450 -25.10 10.95 8.56
N CYS A 451 -25.17 9.79 7.90
CA CYS A 451 -24.26 9.50 6.79
C CYS A 451 -24.66 10.22 5.50
N ILE A 452 -23.69 10.91 4.89
CA ILE A 452 -23.87 11.56 3.58
C ILE A 452 -23.66 10.62 2.38
N PHE A 453 -23.20 9.38 2.61
CA PHE A 453 -22.84 8.44 1.56
C PHE A 453 -23.95 7.41 1.35
N SER A 454 -24.70 7.54 0.25
CA SER A 454 -25.84 6.67 -0.08
C SER A 454 -25.48 5.19 -0.21
N ALA A 455 -24.25 4.86 -0.64
CA ALA A 455 -23.75 3.49 -0.67
C ALA A 455 -23.59 2.87 0.74
N LEU A 456 -23.23 3.69 1.73
CA LEU A 456 -23.12 3.22 3.11
C LEU A 456 -24.51 3.12 3.76
N GLN A 457 -25.41 4.05 3.48
CA GLN A 457 -26.82 3.91 3.86
C GLN A 457 -27.45 2.63 3.28
N ALA A 458 -27.15 2.28 2.03
CA ALA A 458 -27.56 1.01 1.44
C ALA A 458 -26.97 -0.20 2.18
N SER A 459 -25.73 -0.11 2.64
CA SER A 459 -25.10 -1.17 3.45
C SER A 459 -25.81 -1.33 4.79
N ALA A 460 -26.18 -0.23 5.46
CA ALA A 460 -26.96 -0.26 6.70
C ALA A 460 -28.34 -0.93 6.52
N VAL A 461 -29.04 -0.65 5.41
CA VAL A 461 -30.30 -1.34 5.07
C VAL A 461 -30.08 -2.85 4.89
N THR A 462 -28.94 -3.25 4.32
CA THR A 462 -28.56 -4.65 4.14
C THR A 462 -28.32 -5.35 5.49
N TRP A 463 -27.56 -4.71 6.37
CA TRP A 463 -27.28 -5.24 7.71
C TRP A 463 -28.54 -5.31 8.59
N LEU A 464 -29.43 -4.33 8.50
CA LEU A 464 -30.74 -4.38 9.18
C LEU A 464 -31.55 -5.60 8.74
N ARG A 465 -31.60 -5.87 7.42
CA ARG A 465 -32.25 -7.07 6.89
C ARG A 465 -31.59 -8.35 7.43
N GLU A 466 -30.27 -8.35 7.55
CA GLU A 466 -29.52 -9.50 8.08
C GLU A 466 -29.82 -9.73 9.56
N GLU A 467 -29.85 -8.69 10.39
CA GLU A 467 -30.26 -8.76 11.80
C GLU A 467 -31.67 -9.35 11.97
N ILE A 468 -32.63 -8.90 11.15
CA ILE A 468 -34.01 -9.43 11.16
C ILE A 468 -34.01 -10.93 10.80
N ILE A 469 -33.24 -11.34 9.79
CA ILE A 469 -33.13 -12.74 9.37
C ILE A 469 -32.48 -13.58 10.47
N ILE A 470 -31.41 -13.08 11.09
CA ILE A 470 -30.69 -13.74 12.19
C ILE A 470 -31.61 -13.92 13.40
N ALA A 471 -32.28 -12.85 13.83
CA ALA A 471 -33.20 -12.85 14.96
C ALA A 471 -34.31 -13.90 14.79
N ARG A 472 -34.90 -13.99 13.59
CA ARG A 472 -35.87 -15.04 13.27
C ARG A 472 -35.25 -16.44 13.27
N LYS A 473 -34.16 -16.66 12.54
CA LYS A 473 -33.53 -17.99 12.38
C LYS A 473 -33.10 -18.57 13.72
N GLN A 474 -32.56 -17.73 14.60
CA GLN A 474 -32.09 -18.11 15.93
C GLN A 474 -33.18 -18.00 17.01
N LYS A 475 -34.38 -17.50 16.66
CA LYS A 475 -35.51 -17.26 17.57
C LYS A 475 -35.13 -16.37 18.76
N LEU A 476 -34.39 -15.30 18.48
CA LEU A 476 -33.99 -14.31 19.47
C LEU A 476 -35.21 -13.50 19.94
N SER A 477 -35.16 -12.99 21.16
CA SER A 477 -36.16 -12.10 21.74
C SER A 477 -35.61 -10.67 21.87
N ASN A 478 -34.93 -10.21 20.82
CA ASN A 478 -34.26 -8.92 20.76
C ASN A 478 -35.10 -7.89 19.96
N ARG A 479 -34.64 -6.64 19.89
CA ARG A 479 -35.35 -5.54 19.19
C ARG A 479 -35.59 -5.80 17.70
N PHE A 480 -34.78 -6.63 17.06
CA PHE A 480 -34.91 -7.02 15.65
C PHE A 480 -35.95 -8.13 15.40
N ALA A 481 -36.44 -8.78 16.46
CA ALA A 481 -37.51 -9.78 16.40
C ALA A 481 -38.92 -9.17 16.59
N THR A 482 -39.02 -7.87 16.87
CA THR A 482 -40.27 -7.14 17.15
C THR A 482 -40.42 -5.94 16.21
N THR A 483 -41.51 -5.18 16.35
CA THR A 483 -41.74 -3.96 15.53
C THR A 483 -40.77 -2.82 15.88
N ASP A 484 -40.06 -2.90 17.01
CA ASP A 484 -39.28 -1.80 17.59
C ASP A 484 -38.18 -1.26 16.66
N ALA A 485 -37.38 -2.14 16.04
CA ALA A 485 -36.35 -1.71 15.10
C ALA A 485 -36.93 -0.98 13.88
N ILE A 486 -38.07 -1.46 13.35
CA ILE A 486 -38.75 -0.84 12.21
C ILE A 486 -39.41 0.47 12.62
N GLU A 487 -40.05 0.52 13.78
CA GLU A 487 -40.70 1.72 14.32
C GLU A 487 -39.70 2.86 14.53
N THR A 488 -38.52 2.52 15.07
CA THR A 488 -37.42 3.46 15.28
C THR A 488 -36.90 3.99 13.96
N LEU A 489 -36.56 3.10 13.01
CA LEU A 489 -35.87 3.49 11.78
C LEU A 489 -36.78 3.95 10.64
N GLN A 490 -38.12 3.82 10.73
CA GLN A 490 -39.02 3.99 9.58
C GLN A 490 -38.90 5.33 8.85
N TYR A 491 -38.52 6.42 9.53
CA TYR A 491 -38.43 7.75 8.93
C TYR A 491 -37.09 7.97 8.24
N ALA A 492 -36.02 7.38 8.78
CA ALA A 492 -34.71 7.34 8.12
C ALA A 492 -34.71 6.36 6.93
N LEU A 493 -35.39 5.20 7.09
CA LEU A 493 -35.60 4.24 6.02
C LEU A 493 -36.51 4.81 4.93
N PHE A 494 -37.68 5.35 5.25
CA PHE A 494 -38.63 5.84 4.24
C PHE A 494 -38.86 7.35 4.41
N PRO A 495 -37.87 8.20 4.03
CA PRO A 495 -37.97 9.64 4.19
C PRO A 495 -39.11 10.22 3.34
N ASN A 496 -39.55 11.43 3.69
CA ASN A 496 -40.56 12.12 2.90
C ASN A 496 -39.92 12.70 1.62
N LEU A 497 -40.33 12.15 0.47
CA LEU A 497 -39.83 12.51 -0.85
C LEU A 497 -40.81 13.37 -1.65
N ALA A 498 -41.85 13.93 -1.02
CA ALA A 498 -42.88 14.72 -1.71
C ALA A 498 -42.30 15.87 -2.54
N PHE A 499 -41.19 16.48 -2.10
CA PHE A 499 -40.51 17.57 -2.80
C PHE A 499 -40.03 17.19 -4.21
N LEU A 500 -39.82 15.90 -4.50
CA LEU A 500 -39.41 15.41 -5.82
C LEU A 500 -40.48 15.62 -6.91
N LYS A 501 -41.76 15.74 -6.54
CA LYS A 501 -42.85 15.99 -7.50
C LYS A 501 -42.78 17.37 -8.14
N GLU A 502 -42.05 18.30 -7.53
CA GLU A 502 -41.93 19.70 -7.98
C GLU A 502 -40.60 19.98 -8.68
N GLN A 503 -39.68 19.01 -8.75
CA GLN A 503 -38.36 19.17 -9.34
C GLN A 503 -38.40 18.99 -10.87
N ASP A 504 -37.50 19.69 -11.56
CA ASP A 504 -37.28 19.50 -12.99
C ASP A 504 -36.40 18.27 -13.30
N ALA A 505 -36.26 17.92 -14.58
CA ALA A 505 -35.52 16.74 -14.98
C ALA A 505 -34.03 16.77 -14.59
N THR A 506 -33.42 17.97 -14.55
CA THR A 506 -32.02 18.15 -14.19
C THR A 506 -31.81 17.92 -12.69
N ALA A 507 -32.64 18.52 -11.84
CA ALA A 507 -32.59 18.32 -10.40
C ALA A 507 -32.90 16.86 -10.02
N LEU A 508 -33.82 16.21 -10.75
CA LEU A 508 -34.10 14.78 -10.57
C LEU A 508 -32.92 13.90 -10.95
N TRP A 509 -32.19 14.25 -12.00
CA TRP A 509 -30.96 13.55 -12.39
C TRP A 509 -29.88 13.66 -11.32
N GLU A 510 -29.59 14.89 -10.85
CA GLU A 510 -28.60 15.11 -9.79
C GLU A 510 -28.95 14.36 -8.50
N TYR A 511 -30.23 14.41 -8.10
CA TYR A 511 -30.72 13.65 -6.96
C TYR A 511 -30.52 12.14 -7.14
N TRP A 512 -30.83 11.61 -8.32
CA TRP A 512 -30.68 10.18 -8.60
C TRP A 512 -29.22 9.74 -8.53
N ILE A 513 -28.31 10.45 -9.21
CA ILE A 513 -26.88 10.12 -9.22
C ILE A 513 -26.30 10.07 -7.81
N GLN A 514 -26.74 10.95 -6.92
CA GLN A 514 -26.28 10.99 -5.54
C GLN A 514 -26.89 9.87 -4.66
N ASN A 515 -28.14 9.46 -4.90
CA ASN A 515 -28.91 8.66 -3.93
C ASN A 515 -29.34 7.26 -4.44
N PHE A 516 -29.08 6.91 -5.69
CA PHE A 516 -29.57 5.65 -6.27
C PHE A 516 -29.20 4.38 -5.48
N PRO A 517 -27.99 4.22 -4.88
CA PRO A 517 -27.63 3.00 -4.17
C PRO A 517 -28.58 2.75 -2.99
N PHE A 518 -28.90 3.81 -2.23
CA PHE A 518 -29.81 3.76 -1.11
C PHE A 518 -31.23 3.38 -1.55
N HIS A 519 -31.78 4.09 -2.54
CA HIS A 519 -33.16 3.85 -2.99
C HIS A 519 -33.37 2.48 -3.62
N LEU A 520 -32.40 1.97 -4.40
CA LEU A 520 -32.48 0.63 -4.96
C LEU A 520 -32.49 -0.44 -3.86
N GLN A 521 -31.61 -0.30 -2.87
CA GLN A 521 -31.52 -1.26 -1.78
C GLN A 521 -32.76 -1.22 -0.89
N LEU A 522 -33.26 -0.02 -0.61
CA LEU A 522 -34.45 0.21 0.18
C LEU A 522 -35.73 -0.27 -0.50
N ALA A 523 -35.84 -0.18 -1.83
CA ALA A 523 -36.95 -0.77 -2.57
C ALA A 523 -36.97 -2.31 -2.46
N ASN A 524 -35.79 -2.95 -2.47
CA ASN A 524 -35.67 -4.39 -2.20
C ASN A 524 -36.00 -4.74 -0.75
N PHE A 525 -35.61 -3.89 0.20
CA PHE A 525 -35.95 -4.07 1.62
C PHE A 525 -37.45 -3.88 1.88
N ALA A 526 -38.09 -2.90 1.24
CA ALA A 526 -39.54 -2.72 1.29
C ALA A 526 -40.25 -3.96 0.75
N TYR A 527 -39.77 -4.55 -0.35
CA TYR A 527 -40.32 -5.80 -0.87
C TYR A 527 -40.17 -6.93 0.14
N PHE A 528 -39.01 -7.05 0.78
CA PHE A 528 -38.77 -8.02 1.86
C PHE A 528 -39.75 -7.85 3.03
N LEU A 529 -40.03 -6.62 3.48
CA LEU A 529 -40.92 -6.33 4.59
C LEU A 529 -42.41 -6.51 4.26
N PHE A 530 -42.88 -5.90 3.17
CA PHE A 530 -44.31 -5.81 2.85
C PHE A 530 -44.81 -7.01 2.05
N ALA A 531 -44.03 -7.51 1.08
CA ALA A 531 -44.44 -8.64 0.25
C ALA A 531 -44.07 -10.00 0.87
N GLY A 532 -43.10 -10.04 1.78
CA GLY A 532 -42.67 -11.26 2.46
C GLY A 532 -43.67 -11.70 3.53
N THR A 533 -44.37 -12.81 3.33
CA THR A 533 -45.31 -13.38 4.33
C THR A 533 -44.65 -13.71 5.66
N GLU A 534 -43.33 -13.91 5.64
CA GLU A 534 -42.55 -14.27 6.81
C GLU A 534 -42.38 -13.11 7.80
N PHE A 535 -42.27 -11.87 7.34
CA PHE A 535 -41.84 -10.72 8.16
C PHE A 535 -42.94 -9.67 8.38
N GLN A 536 -44.16 -9.91 7.89
CA GLN A 536 -45.30 -8.99 8.04
C GLN A 536 -45.61 -8.57 9.49
N HIS A 537 -45.33 -9.44 10.46
CA HIS A 537 -45.54 -9.14 11.88
C HIS A 537 -44.62 -8.04 12.44
N LEU A 538 -43.53 -7.71 11.74
CA LEU A 538 -42.60 -6.65 12.11
C LEU A 538 -43.04 -5.27 11.60
N VAL A 539 -44.04 -5.21 10.73
CA VAL A 539 -44.52 -3.97 10.11
C VAL A 539 -45.69 -3.39 10.90
N PRO A 540 -45.60 -2.17 11.44
CA PRO A 540 -46.71 -1.50 12.10
C PRO A 540 -47.90 -1.31 11.16
N ALA A 541 -49.13 -1.50 11.65
CA ALA A 541 -50.34 -1.54 10.81
C ALA A 541 -50.58 -0.27 9.97
N SER A 542 -50.18 0.91 10.45
CA SER A 542 -50.34 2.19 9.72
C SER A 542 -49.17 2.51 8.78
N MET A 543 -48.09 1.74 8.81
CA MET A 543 -46.86 2.07 8.11
C MET A 543 -47.00 1.95 6.59
N ALA A 544 -47.70 0.93 6.08
CA ALA A 544 -47.80 0.65 4.64
C ALA A 544 -48.36 1.85 3.85
N GLY A 545 -49.52 2.37 4.26
CA GLY A 545 -50.14 3.53 3.60
C GLY A 545 -49.32 4.82 3.77
N ALA A 546 -48.66 5.00 4.92
CA ALA A 546 -47.79 6.16 5.13
C ALA A 546 -46.56 6.12 4.21
N VAL A 547 -45.94 4.94 4.04
CA VAL A 547 -44.80 4.72 3.14
C VAL A 547 -45.21 4.88 1.68
N GLU A 548 -46.41 4.42 1.30
CA GLU A 548 -46.96 4.63 -0.04
C GLU A 548 -46.99 6.12 -0.40
N GLN A 549 -47.61 6.94 0.44
CA GLN A 549 -47.82 8.36 0.17
C GLN A 549 -46.53 9.21 0.27
N ARG A 550 -45.70 8.96 1.30
CA ARG A 550 -44.54 9.83 1.57
C ARG A 550 -43.29 9.45 0.77
N TYR A 551 -43.15 8.19 0.38
CA TYR A 551 -41.91 7.67 -0.22
C TYR A 551 -42.15 7.04 -1.60
N VAL A 552 -43.04 6.05 -1.71
CA VAL A 552 -43.18 5.26 -2.94
C VAL A 552 -43.78 6.08 -4.09
N GLU A 553 -44.89 6.78 -3.87
CA GLU A 553 -45.53 7.57 -4.91
C GLU A 553 -44.64 8.70 -5.44
N PRO A 554 -43.99 9.56 -4.61
CA PRO A 554 -43.11 10.61 -5.11
C PRO A 554 -41.91 10.05 -5.86
N LEU A 555 -41.28 8.98 -5.34
CA LEU A 555 -40.11 8.37 -5.99
C LEU A 555 -40.49 7.71 -7.32
N LEU A 556 -41.63 7.03 -7.39
CA LEU A 556 -42.14 6.43 -8.62
C LEU A 556 -42.48 7.49 -9.68
N HIS A 557 -43.01 8.64 -9.25
CA HIS A 557 -43.25 9.78 -10.13
C HIS A 557 -41.92 10.31 -10.68
N ALA A 558 -40.97 10.63 -9.80
CA ALA A 558 -39.63 11.12 -10.16
C ALA A 558 -38.91 10.18 -11.14
N ALA A 559 -38.89 8.88 -10.85
CA ALA A 559 -38.23 7.88 -11.69
C ALA A 559 -38.82 7.80 -13.10
N LYS A 560 -40.15 7.90 -13.25
CA LYS A 560 -40.82 7.91 -14.56
C LYS A 560 -40.55 9.20 -15.33
N THR A 561 -40.56 10.33 -14.63
CA THR A 561 -40.25 11.65 -15.22
C THR A 561 -38.82 11.64 -15.75
N LEU A 562 -37.86 11.20 -14.94
CA LEU A 562 -36.46 11.10 -15.34
C LEU A 562 -36.25 10.10 -16.49
N GLN A 563 -36.87 8.92 -16.45
CA GLN A 563 -36.82 7.94 -17.55
C GLN A 563 -37.36 8.53 -18.86
N THR A 564 -38.43 9.33 -18.79
CA THR A 564 -38.99 10.02 -19.97
C THR A 564 -38.03 11.07 -20.51
N ALA A 565 -37.44 11.86 -19.63
CA ALA A 565 -36.47 12.90 -20.00
C ALA A 565 -35.21 12.31 -20.65
N LEU A 566 -34.70 11.19 -20.13
CA LEU A 566 -33.57 10.45 -20.72
C LEU A 566 -33.89 9.95 -22.14
N ASN A 567 -35.07 9.35 -22.33
CA ASN A 567 -35.51 8.87 -23.64
C ASN A 567 -35.64 10.02 -24.67
N LYS A 568 -36.00 11.21 -24.21
CA LYS A 568 -36.11 12.42 -25.04
C LYS A 568 -34.80 13.20 -25.16
N LYS A 569 -33.74 12.78 -24.47
CA LYS A 569 -32.45 13.50 -24.39
C LYS A 569 -32.59 14.94 -23.87
N GLU A 570 -33.47 15.12 -22.89
CA GLU A 570 -33.73 16.41 -22.23
C GLU A 570 -32.75 16.69 -21.07
N VAL A 571 -31.88 15.73 -20.73
CA VAL A 571 -30.87 15.82 -19.66
C VAL A 571 -29.49 15.53 -20.25
N ASP A 572 -28.48 16.27 -19.80
CA ASP A 572 -27.07 15.92 -20.06
C ASP A 572 -26.68 14.71 -19.22
N ASP A 573 -26.67 13.54 -19.84
CA ASP A 573 -26.47 12.25 -19.17
C ASP A 573 -24.99 11.92 -18.91
N GLN A 574 -24.07 12.75 -19.40
CA GLN A 574 -22.61 12.55 -19.28
C GLN A 574 -22.14 11.14 -19.69
N GLY A 575 -22.87 10.48 -20.60
CA GLY A 575 -22.58 9.11 -21.05
C GLY A 575 -23.06 8.00 -20.10
N GLN A 576 -23.74 8.32 -19.00
CA GLN A 576 -24.27 7.36 -18.01
C GLN A 576 -25.73 6.97 -18.24
N GLY A 577 -26.41 7.56 -19.24
CA GLY A 577 -27.85 7.42 -19.44
C GLY A 577 -28.35 5.99 -19.60
N GLY A 578 -27.57 5.10 -20.25
CA GLY A 578 -27.94 3.70 -20.44
C GLY A 578 -27.95 2.88 -19.14
N GLU A 579 -26.97 3.10 -18.26
CA GLU A 579 -26.93 2.44 -16.96
C GLU A 579 -28.07 2.95 -16.07
N VAL A 580 -28.24 4.27 -15.99
CA VAL A 580 -29.31 4.89 -15.21
C VAL A 580 -30.68 4.44 -15.68
N ALA A 581 -30.93 4.34 -16.99
CA ALA A 581 -32.19 3.84 -17.52
C ALA A 581 -32.52 2.42 -17.02
N THR A 582 -31.52 1.54 -16.97
CA THR A 582 -31.66 0.17 -16.45
C THR A 582 -31.96 0.18 -14.95
N GLN A 583 -31.25 1.00 -14.18
CA GLN A 583 -31.48 1.14 -12.74
C GLN A 583 -32.89 1.67 -12.44
N LEU A 584 -33.36 2.67 -13.18
CA LEU A 584 -34.70 3.24 -13.06
C LEU A 584 -35.79 2.22 -13.41
N GLU A 585 -35.59 1.40 -14.44
CA GLU A 585 -36.51 0.32 -14.79
C GLU A 585 -36.66 -0.70 -13.65
N ILE A 586 -35.53 -1.13 -13.07
CA ILE A 586 -35.50 -2.04 -11.92
C ILE A 586 -36.25 -1.42 -10.73
N LEU A 587 -35.99 -0.14 -10.43
CA LEU A 587 -36.65 0.56 -9.33
C LEU A 587 -38.16 0.64 -9.56
N ILE A 588 -38.61 1.11 -10.73
CA ILE A 588 -40.01 1.27 -11.08
C ILE A 588 -40.75 -0.06 -10.97
N MET A 589 -40.15 -1.13 -11.49
CA MET A 589 -40.72 -2.47 -11.39
C MET A 589 -40.86 -2.91 -9.94
N ARG A 590 -39.82 -2.70 -9.12
CA ARG A 590 -39.82 -3.10 -7.71
C ARG A 590 -40.86 -2.34 -6.90
N LEU A 591 -40.91 -1.01 -7.02
CA LEU A 591 -41.85 -0.15 -6.30
C LEU A 591 -43.31 -0.48 -6.63
N LYS A 592 -43.63 -0.75 -7.91
CA LYS A 592 -44.98 -1.15 -8.33
C LYS A 592 -45.43 -2.50 -7.78
N SER A 593 -44.50 -3.35 -7.37
CA SER A 593 -44.80 -4.70 -6.87
C SER A 593 -45.13 -4.74 -5.37
N LEU A 594 -45.03 -3.61 -4.67
CA LEU A 594 -45.23 -3.55 -3.22
C LEU A 594 -46.73 -3.61 -2.86
N PRO A 595 -47.15 -4.51 -1.96
CA PRO A 595 -48.53 -4.59 -1.49
C PRO A 595 -48.75 -3.60 -0.34
N LEU A 596 -49.01 -2.33 -0.67
CA LEU A 596 -49.17 -1.24 0.31
C LEU A 596 -50.63 -0.86 0.59
N GLN A 597 -51.58 -1.55 -0.05
CA GLN A 597 -53.03 -1.30 0.01
C GLN A 597 -53.79 -2.42 0.69
#